data_AF-Q71IN0-F1
#
_entry.id   AF-Q71IN0-F1
#
_cell.length_a   1.000
_cell.length_b   1.000
_cell.length_c   1.000
_cell.angle_alpha   90.00
_cell.angle_beta   90.00
_cell.angle_gamma   90.00
#
_symmetry.space_group_name_H-M   'P 1'
#
loop_
_entity.id
_entity.type
_entity.pdbx_description
1 polymer ?
#
loop_
_entity_poly.entity_id
_entity_poly.type
_entity_poly.pdbx_seq_one_letter_code
_entity_poly.pdbx_strand_id
1 'polypeptide(L)' 'MTKYEFRNDEPDIIHGRGYVYNLNYHIVWCTKYHNQALANPIIVDSLKDKILQICRENEYTVKAL' A
#
# COMPACT_ATOMS: atom_id res chain seq x y z
N MET A 1 7.53 -6.73 25.31
CA MET A 1 7.40 -7.97 24.52
C MET A 1 5.94 -8.12 24.16
N THR A 2 5.51 -7.44 23.10
CA THR A 2 4.09 -7.35 22.72
C THR A 2 3.76 -8.58 21.88
N LYS A 3 2.81 -9.37 22.36
CA LYS A 3 2.34 -10.59 21.71
C LYS A 3 1.65 -10.18 20.40
N TYR A 4 2.25 -10.53 19.26
CA TYR A 4 1.55 -10.46 17.98
C TYR A 4 0.61 -11.68 17.92
N GLU A 5 -0.69 -11.44 18.08
CA GLU A 5 -1.70 -12.45 17.79
C GLU A 5 -1.78 -12.58 16.26
N PHE A 6 -1.26 -13.70 15.75
CA PHE A 6 -1.45 -14.08 14.34
C PHE A 6 -2.95 -14.36 14.14
N ARG A 7 -3.67 -13.39 13.57
CA ARG A 7 -5.06 -13.60 13.14
C ARG A 7 -5.06 -14.80 12.18
N ASN A 8 -5.93 -15.77 12.44
CA ASN A 8 -6.16 -16.97 11.62
C ASN A 8 -6.90 -16.64 10.30
N ASP A 9 -6.55 -15.54 9.64
CA ASP A 9 -6.92 -15.33 8.25
C ASP A 9 -5.93 -16.14 7.41
N GLU A 10 -6.42 -16.99 6.51
CA GLU A 10 -5.55 -17.73 5.60
C GLU A 10 -4.60 -16.73 4.91
N PRO A 11 -3.27 -16.92 5.03
CA PRO A 11 -2.34 -15.99 4.40
C PRO A 11 -2.56 -16.05 2.89
N ASP A 12 -2.78 -14.87 2.28
CA ASP A 12 -2.91 -14.73 0.83
C ASP A 12 -1.56 -15.04 0.18
N ILE A 13 -1.32 -16.32 -0.10
CA ILE A 13 -0.06 -16.87 -0.57
C ILE A 13 -0.07 -16.93 -2.10
N ILE A 14 0.89 -16.24 -2.70
CA ILE A 14 1.06 -16.21 -4.15
C ILE A 14 2.11 -17.25 -4.55
N HIS A 15 1.77 -18.09 -5.54
CA HIS A 15 2.64 -19.10 -6.10
C HIS A 15 3.20 -18.60 -7.43
N GLY A 16 4.53 -18.45 -7.51
CA GLY A 16 5.26 -18.18 -8.75
C GLY A 16 5.93 -19.43 -9.30
N ARG A 17 6.70 -19.27 -10.37
CA ARG A 17 7.45 -20.40 -10.96
C ARG A 17 8.63 -20.80 -10.06
N GLY A 18 8.39 -21.75 -9.17
CA GLY A 18 9.41 -22.31 -8.26
C GLY A 18 9.60 -21.55 -6.96
N TYR A 19 8.68 -20.64 -6.60
CA TYR A 19 8.72 -19.88 -5.35
C TYR A 19 7.30 -19.59 -4.85
N VAL A 20 7.19 -19.39 -3.54
CA VAL A 20 5.95 -19.13 -2.83
C VAL A 20 6.19 -17.92 -1.94
N TYR A 21 5.35 -16.88 -2.04
CA TYR A 21 5.60 -15.61 -1.36
C TYR A 21 4.32 -14.92 -0.91
N ASN A 22 4.47 -14.05 0.10
CA ASN A 22 3.47 -13.10 0.56
C ASN A 22 4.21 -11.81 0.97
N LEU A 23 4.45 -10.94 -0.01
CA LEU A 23 5.25 -9.73 0.16
C LEU A 23 4.32 -8.53 0.34
N ASN A 24 4.39 -7.87 1.50
CA ASN A 24 3.65 -6.67 1.81
C ASN A 24 4.60 -5.58 2.28
N TYR A 25 4.39 -4.36 1.83
CA TYR A 25 5.23 -3.21 2.17
C TYR A 25 4.38 -2.09 2.74
N HIS A 26 4.85 -1.48 3.82
CA HIS A 26 4.30 -0.24 4.33
C HIS A 26 5.16 0.93 3.84
N ILE A 27 4.63 1.71 2.90
CA ILE A 27 5.35 2.80 2.24
C ILE A 27 4.75 4.12 2.70
N VAL A 28 5.59 5.00 3.22
CA VAL A 28 5.21 6.36 3.66
C VAL A 28 6.21 7.35 3.09
N TRP A 29 5.72 8.50 2.63
CA TRP A 29 6.54 9.62 2.17
C TRP A 29 5.96 10.96 2.62
N CYS A 30 6.77 12.01 2.51
CA CYS A 30 6.40 13.38 2.83
C CYS A 30 6.44 14.28 1.59
N THR A 31 5.72 15.39 1.62
CA THR A 31 5.82 16.45 0.62
C THR A 31 7.17 17.16 0.69
N LYS A 32 7.61 17.73 -0.44
CA LYS A 32 8.82 18.54 -0.49
C LYS A 32 8.74 19.69 0.52
N TYR A 33 9.80 19.89 1.30
CA TYR A 33 9.89 20.88 2.38
C TYR A 33 8.84 20.72 3.50
N HIS A 34 8.22 19.55 3.63
CA HIS A 34 7.15 19.28 4.61
C HIS A 34 5.96 20.26 4.51
N ASN A 35 5.73 20.81 3.32
CA ASN A 35 4.62 21.72 3.09
C ASN A 35 3.28 20.99 3.24
N GLN A 36 2.29 21.63 3.87
CA GLN A 36 0.94 21.10 4.07
C GLN A 36 0.09 21.17 2.78
N ALA A 37 0.66 20.80 1.64
CA ALA A 37 0.01 20.83 0.33
C ALA A 37 -1.16 19.83 0.22
N LEU A 38 -1.19 18.80 1.08
CA LEU A 38 -2.23 17.78 1.15
C LEU A 38 -3.33 18.12 2.17
N ALA A 39 -3.68 19.40 2.28
CA ALA A 39 -4.76 19.86 3.18
C ALA A 39 -6.13 19.93 2.49
N ASN A 40 -6.17 20.11 1.16
CA ASN A 40 -7.41 20.18 0.40
C ASN A 40 -7.90 18.77 0.05
N PRO A 41 -9.12 18.36 0.45
CA PRO A 41 -9.68 17.04 0.14
C PRO A 41 -9.66 16.70 -1.36
N ILE A 42 -9.92 17.67 -2.23
CA ILE A 42 -9.94 17.47 -3.70
C ILE A 42 -8.54 17.07 -4.20
N ILE A 43 -7.48 17.70 -3.66
CA ILE A 43 -6.10 17.40 -4.03
C ILE A 43 -5.71 16.01 -3.51
N VAL A 44 -6.14 15.68 -2.29
CA VAL A 44 -5.90 14.36 -1.69
C VAL A 44 -6.55 13.27 -2.53
N ASP A 45 -7.83 13.40 -2.87
CA ASP A 45 -8.56 12.40 -3.65
C ASP A 45 -7.95 12.24 -5.05
N SER A 46 -7.62 13.34 -5.72
CA SER A 46 -6.95 13.29 -7.03
C SER A 46 -5.57 12.59 -6.98
N LEU A 47 -4.82 12.78 -5.88
CA LEU A 47 -3.55 12.09 -5.69
C LEU A 47 -3.77 10.59 -5.44
N LYS A 48 -4.76 10.22 -4.62
CA LYS A 48 -5.13 8.82 -4.36
C LYS A 48 -5.49 8.12 -5.66
N ASP A 49 -6.30 8.75 -6.51
CA ASP A 49 -6.70 8.21 -7.81
C ASP A 49 -5.50 7.95 -8.73
N LYS A 50 -4.54 8.90 -8.77
CA LYS A 50 -3.29 8.73 -9.54
C LYS A 50 -2.44 7.57 -9.01
N ILE A 51 -2.32 7.43 -7.69
CA ILE A 51 -1.59 6.30 -7.10
C ILE A 51 -2.26 4.98 -7.45
N LEU A 52 -3.59 4.90 -7.31
CA LEU A 52 -4.36 3.71 -7.68
C LEU A 52 -4.26 3.39 -9.18
N GLN A 53 -4.19 4.40 -10.04
CA GLN A 53 -3.92 4.21 -11.47
C GLN A 53 -2.54 3.57 -11.69
N ILE A 54 -1.47 4.12 -11.10
CA ILE A 54 -0.11 3.58 -11.22
C ILE A 54 -0.06 2.14 -10.68
N CYS A 55 -0.72 1.86 -9.55
CA CYS A 55 -0.78 0.50 -9.00
C CYS A 55 -1.47 -0.47 -9.96
N ARG A 56 -2.56 -0.07 -10.62
CA ARG A 56 -3.23 -0.91 -11.63
C ARG A 56 -2.34 -1.17 -12.85
N GLU A 57 -1.65 -0.15 -13.33
CA GLU A 57 -0.75 -0.26 -14.49
C GLU A 57 0.46 -1.18 -14.23
N ASN A 58 0.91 -1.26 -12.97
CA ASN A 58 2.05 -2.09 -12.56
C ASN A 58 1.65 -3.37 -11.82
N GLU A 59 0.36 -3.71 -11.84
CA GLU A 59 -0.18 -4.94 -11.24
C GLU A 59 0.10 -5.07 -9.72
N TYR A 60 0.13 -3.94 -9.01
CA TYR A 60 0.28 -3.92 -7.55
C TYR A 60 -1.07 -4.04 -6.82
N THR A 61 -1.12 -4.92 -5.82
CA THR A 61 -2.27 -5.05 -4.92
C THR A 61 -2.20 -4.04 -3.77
N VAL A 62 -3.22 -3.18 -3.67
CA VAL A 62 -3.33 -2.19 -2.58
C VAL A 62 -4.18 -2.77 -1.46
N LYS A 63 -3.61 -2.91 -0.26
CA LYS A 63 -4.34 -3.40 0.93
C LYS A 63 -4.96 -2.28 1.76
N ALA A 64 -4.30 -1.12 1.86
CA ALA A 64 -4.77 0.05 2.57
C ALA A 64 -4.15 1.32 1.97
N LEU A 65 -4.89 2.42 2.00
CA LEU A 65 -4.49 3.73 1.48
C LEU A 65 -5.03 4.87 2.37
#